data_AF-A0A0G0KIK8-F1
#
_entry.id   AF-A0A0G0KIK8-F1
#
_cell.length_a   1.000
_cell.length_b   1.000
_cell.length_c   1.000
_cell.angle_alpha   90.00
_cell.angle_beta   90.00
_cell.angle_gamma   90.00
#
_symmetry.space_group_name_H-M   'P 1'
#
loop_
_entity.id
_entity.type
_entity.pdbx_description
1 polymer ?
#
loop_
_entity_poly.entity_id
_entity_poly.type
_entity_poly.pdbx_seq_one_letter_code
_entity_poly.pdbx_strand_id
1 'polypeptide(L)'
;MGIVESKTVKIKVTAQEAAKIAADYYREVANDYDQPSTEEVEISEDQKYWLITLGIRKQGGDAISSLYGKTYIAYKIFKIDSQTGDVLSMKIREV
;
A
#
# COMPACT_ATOMS: atom_id res chain seq x y z
N MET A 1 3.40 10.52 -40.08
CA MET A 1 4.08 10.79 -38.81
C MET A 1 3.03 11.37 -37.87
N GLY A 2 2.34 10.51 -37.11
CA GLY A 2 1.23 10.93 -36.26
C GLY A 2 1.76 11.36 -34.91
N ILE A 3 1.51 12.61 -34.52
CA ILE A 3 1.78 13.09 -33.17
C ILE A 3 0.74 12.42 -32.28
N VAL A 4 1.18 11.51 -31.41
CA VAL A 4 0.32 10.94 -30.37
C VAL A 4 0.25 11.99 -29.27
N GLU A 5 -0.85 12.73 -29.20
CA GLU A 5 -1.11 13.61 -28.06
C GLU A 5 -1.20 12.76 -26.79
N SER A 6 -0.23 12.91 -25.90
CA SER A 6 -0.33 12.41 -24.53
C SER A 6 -1.46 13.15 -23.84
N LYS A 7 -2.64 12.54 -23.74
CA LYS A 7 -3.71 13.02 -22.88
C LYS A 7 -3.20 12.96 -21.44
N THR A 8 -2.87 14.11 -20.87
CA THR A 8 -2.49 14.23 -19.47
C THR A 8 -3.65 13.71 -18.61
N VAL A 9 -3.46 12.55 -17.96
CA VAL A 9 -4.44 12.01 -17.01
C VAL A 9 -4.34 12.87 -15.75
N LYS A 10 -5.41 13.61 -15.44
CA LYS A 10 -5.45 14.38 -14.20
C LYS A 10 -5.65 13.42 -13.03
N ILE A 11 -4.59 13.21 -12.25
CA ILE A 11 -4.62 12.50 -10.98
C ILE A 11 -5.52 13.30 -10.01
N LYS A 12 -6.46 12.63 -9.34
CA LYS A 12 -7.37 13.25 -8.36
C LYS A 12 -7.00 12.92 -6.93
N VAL A 13 -6.56 11.69 -6.70
CA VAL A 13 -6.07 11.22 -5.41
C VAL A 13 -4.58 11.55 -5.32
N THR A 14 -4.20 12.35 -4.35
CA THR A 14 -2.79 12.66 -4.09
C THR A 14 -2.04 11.44 -3.55
N ALA A 15 -0.71 11.46 -3.64
CA ALA A 15 0.15 10.45 -3.03
C ALA A 15 -0.14 10.26 -1.52
N GLN A 16 -0.39 11.36 -0.81
CA GLN A 16 -0.68 11.36 0.63
C GLN A 16 -2.05 10.74 0.94
N GLU A 17 -3.07 11.07 0.15
CA GLU A 17 -4.40 10.45 0.27
C GLU A 17 -4.35 8.96 -0.04
N ALA A 18 -3.63 8.54 -1.09
CA ALA A 18 -3.47 7.13 -1.40
C ALA A 18 -2.77 6.35 -0.26
N ALA A 19 -1.71 6.92 0.33
CA ALA A 19 -1.05 6.32 1.48
C ALA A 19 -1.99 6.18 2.69
N LYS A 20 -2.82 7.21 2.95
CA LYS A 20 -3.83 7.17 3.99
C LYS A 20 -4.90 6.10 3.73
N ILE A 21 -5.42 6.03 2.50
CA ILE A 21 -6.40 5.02 2.07
C ILE A 21 -5.85 3.61 2.28
N ALA A 22 -4.59 3.36 1.90
CA ALA A 22 -3.95 2.05 2.11
C ALA A 22 -3.90 1.68 3.60
N ALA A 23 -3.48 2.62 4.45
CA ALA A 23 -3.37 2.38 5.89
C ALA A 23 -4.76 2.15 6.53
N ASP A 24 -5.76 2.95 6.18
CA ASP A 24 -7.14 2.80 6.68
C ASP A 24 -7.72 1.45 6.25
N TYR A 25 -7.61 1.10 4.97
CA TYR A 25 -8.08 -0.17 4.42
C TYR A 25 -7.40 -1.36 5.10
N TYR A 26 -6.09 -1.29 5.34
CA TYR A 26 -5.37 -2.36 6.05
C TYR A 26 -5.96 -2.59 7.44
N ARG A 27 -6.15 -1.51 8.21
CA ARG A 27 -6.65 -1.61 9.59
C ARG A 27 -8.03 -2.26 9.65
N GLU A 28 -8.90 -1.89 8.73
CA GLU A 28 -10.25 -2.44 8.63
C GLU A 28 -10.25 -3.92 8.22
N VAL A 29 -9.52 -4.27 7.16
CA VAL A 29 -9.54 -5.64 6.60
C VAL A 29 -8.74 -6.63 7.43
N ALA A 30 -7.62 -6.22 7.99
CA ALA A 30 -6.79 -7.08 8.83
C ALA A 30 -7.25 -7.12 10.29
N ASN A 31 -8.19 -6.26 10.69
CA ASN A 31 -8.59 -6.03 12.07
C ASN A 31 -7.37 -5.79 12.99
N ASP A 32 -6.41 -5.01 12.48
CA ASP A 32 -5.15 -4.67 13.12
C ASP A 32 -5.05 -3.15 13.21
N TYR A 33 -5.19 -2.60 14.41
CA TYR A 33 -5.24 -1.16 14.62
C TYR A 33 -3.88 -0.53 14.90
N ASP A 34 -2.81 -1.32 14.91
CA ASP A 34 -1.46 -0.77 14.93
C ASP A 34 -1.22 0.06 13.66
N GLN A 35 -0.54 1.18 13.81
CA GLN A 35 -0.28 2.08 12.69
C GLN A 35 0.81 1.49 11.79
N PRO A 36 0.51 1.08 10.53
CA PRO A 36 1.53 0.68 9.59
C PRO A 36 2.39 1.88 9.18
N SER A 37 3.65 1.62 8.85
CA SER A 37 4.55 2.60 8.24
C SER A 37 4.39 2.60 6.72
N THR A 38 4.37 3.77 6.10
CA THR A 38 4.44 3.89 4.63
C THR A 38 5.89 3.83 4.20
N GLU A 39 6.25 2.82 3.42
CA GLU A 39 7.62 2.55 2.98
C GLU A 39 7.89 3.08 1.56
N GLU A 40 6.90 2.98 0.68
CA GLU A 40 7.02 3.39 -0.73
C GLU A 40 5.69 3.94 -1.22
N VAL A 41 5.77 5.00 -2.03
CA VAL A 41 4.64 5.58 -2.75
C VAL A 41 5.07 5.81 -4.19
N GLU A 42 4.47 5.05 -5.09
CA GLU A 42 4.79 5.07 -6.52
C GLU A 42 3.51 5.29 -7.33
N ILE A 43 3.58 6.12 -8.37
CA ILE A 43 2.54 6.19 -9.40
C ILE A 43 2.92 5.23 -10.53
N SER A 44 1.98 4.42 -11.01
CA SER A 44 2.20 3.57 -12.17
C SER A 44 2.59 4.39 -13.41
N GLU A 45 3.33 3.79 -14.35
CA GLU A 45 3.77 4.45 -15.58
C GLU A 45 2.60 5.06 -16.39
N ASP A 46 1.45 4.38 -16.38
CA ASP A 46 0.22 4.84 -17.03
C ASP A 46 -0.60 5.84 -16.20
N GLN A 47 -0.09 6.21 -15.01
CA GLN A 47 -0.69 7.14 -14.04
C GLN A 47 -2.09 6.77 -13.54
N LYS A 48 -2.53 5.54 -13.77
CA LYS A 48 -3.86 5.08 -13.36
C LYS A 48 -3.90 4.58 -11.92
N TYR A 49 -2.75 4.23 -11.35
CA TYR A 49 -2.71 3.59 -10.05
C TYR A 49 -1.63 4.16 -9.16
N TRP A 50 -1.96 4.33 -7.89
CA TRP A 50 -0.98 4.40 -6.83
C TRP A 50 -0.62 2.99 -6.36
N LEU A 51 0.67 2.74 -6.27
CA LEU A 51 1.26 1.57 -5.64
C LEU A 51 1.84 2.01 -4.30
N ILE A 52 1.21 1.57 -3.21
CA ILE A 52 1.60 1.95 -1.85
C ILE A 52 2.15 0.70 -1.15
N THR A 53 3.37 0.79 -0.63
CA THR A 53 3.92 -0.27 0.22
C THR A 53 3.83 0.13 1.68
N LEU A 54 3.18 -0.71 2.48
CA LEU A 54 3.10 -0.58 3.93
C LEU A 54 3.98 -1.62 4.61
N GLY A 55 4.72 -1.19 5.64
CA GLY A 55 5.42 -2.03 6.60
C GLY A 55 4.56 -2.26 7.84
N ILE A 56 4.37 -3.53 8.23
CA ILE A 56 3.57 -3.92 9.39
C ILE A 56 4.44 -4.71 10.36
N ARG A 57 4.54 -4.23 11.60
CA ARG A 57 5.23 -4.95 12.66
C ARG A 57 4.35 -6.10 13.13
N LYS A 58 4.87 -7.33 13.04
CA LYS A 58 4.20 -8.53 13.53
C LYS A 58 5.03 -9.17 14.64
N GLN A 59 4.35 -9.65 15.67
CA GLN A 59 4.96 -10.51 16.69
C GLN A 59 5.01 -11.94 16.16
N GLY A 60 6.11 -12.65 16.37
CA GLY A 60 6.30 -14.03 15.94
C GLY A 60 5.19 -14.97 16.46
N GLY A 61 4.67 -15.82 15.56
CA GLY A 61 3.41 -16.55 15.71
C GLY A 61 3.44 -17.88 16.49
N ASP A 62 4.52 -18.22 17.18
CA ASP A 62 4.55 -19.40 18.05
C ASP A 62 4.71 -18.99 19.51
N ALA A 63 4.02 -19.70 20.43
CA ALA A 63 4.11 -19.49 21.88
C ALA A 63 5.54 -19.63 22.44
N ILE A 64 6.44 -20.27 21.69
CA ILE A 64 7.88 -20.36 22.00
C ILE A 64 8.65 -19.18 21.39
N SER A 65 8.23 -18.66 20.23
CA SER A 65 8.84 -17.49 19.58
C SER A 65 8.52 -16.19 20.32
N SER A 66 7.35 -16.09 20.95
CA SER A 66 6.97 -14.96 21.80
C SER A 66 7.88 -14.78 23.02
N LEU A 67 8.47 -15.86 23.55
CA LEU A 67 9.48 -15.81 24.62
C LEU A 67 10.81 -15.19 24.17
N TYR A 68 11.10 -15.20 22.87
CA TYR A 68 12.30 -14.61 22.28
C TYR A 68 12.06 -13.29 21.52
N GLY A 69 10.82 -12.76 21.57
CA GLY A 69 10.51 -11.39 21.16
C GLY A 69 10.88 -11.03 19.72
N LYS A 70 10.90 -11.98 18.79
CA LYS A 70 11.26 -11.67 17.39
C LYS A 70 10.10 -10.95 16.70
N THR A 71 10.18 -9.63 16.71
CA THR A 71 9.36 -8.76 15.84
C THR A 71 9.92 -8.84 14.43
N TYR A 72 9.07 -9.06 13.44
CA TYR A 72 9.45 -8.98 12.03
C TYR A 72 8.53 -7.97 11.32
N ILE A 73 9.01 -7.43 10.20
CA ILE A 73 8.22 -6.52 9.37
C ILE A 73 7.68 -7.31 8.19
N ALA A 74 6.36 -7.34 8.05
CA ALA A 74 5.68 -7.85 6.87
C ALA A 74 5.33 -6.68 5.94
N TYR A 75 5.58 -6.84 4.65
CA TYR A 75 5.26 -5.82 3.66
C TYR A 75 3.99 -6.16 2.89
N LYS A 76 3.15 -5.15 2.69
CA LYS A 76 1.95 -5.22 1.87
C LYS A 76 2.01 -4.14 0.80
N ILE A 77 1.71 -4.51 -0.44
CA ILE A 77 1.54 -3.56 -1.53
C ILE A 77 0.06 -3.41 -1.88
N PHE A 78 -0.38 -2.17 -1.96
CA PHE A 78 -1.74 -1.77 -2.32
C PHE A 78 -1.73 -1.18 -3.71
N LYS A 79 -2.72 -1.56 -4.52
CA LYS A 79 -3.01 -0.93 -5.79
C LYS A 79 -4.29 -0.11 -5.63
N ILE A 80 -4.18 1.20 -5.80
CA ILE A 80 -5.29 2.15 -5.57
C ILE A 80 -5.53 2.92 -6.86
N ASP A 81 -6.78 3.04 -7.29
CA ASP A 81 -7.14 3.86 -8.45
C ASP A 81 -6.82 5.34 -8.18
N SER A 82 -6.04 5.98 -9.07
CA SER A 82 -5.55 7.35 -8.89
C SER A 82 -6.64 8.42 -9.10
N GLN A 83 -7.80 8.03 -9.60
CA GLN A 83 -8.94 8.92 -9.84
C GLN A 83 -10.03 8.79 -8.79
N THR A 84 -10.32 7.56 -8.33
CA THR A 84 -11.43 7.30 -7.39
C THR A 84 -10.97 7.07 -5.96
N GLY A 85 -9.75 6.56 -5.76
CA GLY A 85 -9.27 6.11 -4.45
C GLY A 85 -9.68 4.69 -4.09
N ASP A 86 -10.30 3.95 -5.02
CA ASP A 86 -10.69 2.57 -4.77
C ASP A 86 -9.47 1.66 -4.61
N VAL A 87 -9.47 0.84 -3.56
CA VAL A 87 -8.44 -0.19 -3.35
C VAL A 87 -8.77 -1.38 -4.23
N LEU A 88 -7.98 -1.56 -5.29
CA LEU A 88 -8.19 -2.63 -6.29
C LEU A 88 -7.53 -3.95 -5.88
N SER A 89 -6.44 -3.89 -5.11
CA SER A 89 -5.80 -5.09 -4.54
C SER A 89 -4.91 -4.78 -3.36
N MET A 90 -4.75 -5.75 -2.46
CA MET A 90 -3.76 -5.80 -1.40
C MET A 90 -3.00 -7.13 -1.52
N LYS A 91 -1.67 -7.09 -1.67
CA LYS A 91 -0.82 -8.28 -1.84
C LYS A 91 0.32 -8.29 -0.84
N ILE A 92 0.85 -9.47 -0.53
CA ILE A 92 2.13 -9.60 0.16
C ILE A 92 3.23 -9.17 -0.82
N ARG A 93 4.19 -8.38 -0.34
CA ARG A 93 5.41 -8.09 -1.09
C ARG A 93 6.52 -8.99 -0.55
N GLU A 94 6.93 -9.94 -1.37
CA GLU A 94 8.16 -10.69 -1.13
C GLU A 94 9.32 -9.79 -1.52
N VAL A 95 10.26 -9.61 -0.59
CA VAL A 95 11.48 -8.81 -0.75
C VAL A 95 12.68 -9.73 -0.88
#